data_AF-A0A354GZM4-F1
#
_entry.id   AF-A0A354GZM4-F1
#
_cell.length_a   1.000
_cell.length_b   1.000
_cell.length_c   1.000
_cell.angle_alpha   90.00
_cell.angle_beta   90.00
_cell.angle_gamma   90.00
#
_symmetry.space_group_name_H-M   'P 1'
#
loop_
_entity.id
_entity.type
_entity.pdbx_description
1 polymer ?
#
loop_
_entity_poly.entity_id
_entity_poly.type
_entity_poly.pdbx_seq_one_letter_code
_entity_poly.pdbx_strand_id
1 'polypeptide(L)'
;VEHFAGRWAAKESVLKALGVGWWRGMSLTEVEIRNELGGKPQVHLCGAAKDAAQNLRVGDIMLSIAHCRAYATAYALAVRG
;
A
#
# COMPACT_ATOMS: atom_id res chain seq x y z
N VAL A 1 16.94 0.71 -9.66
CA VAL A 1 16.64 1.10 -8.25
C VAL A 1 15.26 1.76 -8.11
N GLU A 2 14.82 2.57 -9.08
CA GLU A 2 13.51 3.27 -9.06
C GLU A 2 12.30 2.37 -8.76
N HIS A 3 12.24 1.17 -9.35
CA HIS A 3 11.11 0.25 -9.12
C HIS A 3 10.97 -0.21 -7.65
N PHE A 4 12.07 -0.30 -6.91
CA PHE A 4 12.02 -0.65 -5.48
C PHE A 4 11.58 0.54 -4.63
N ALA A 5 12.04 1.76 -4.96
CA ALA A 5 11.60 2.97 -4.28
C ALA A 5 10.11 3.22 -4.46
N GLY A 6 9.57 3.01 -5.68
CA GLY A 6 8.13 3.11 -5.94
C GLY A 6 7.31 2.09 -5.16
N ARG A 7 7.76 0.84 -5.08
CA ARG A 7 7.09 -0.20 -4.28
C ARG A 7 7.16 0.07 -2.78
N TRP A 8 8.27 0.62 -2.30
CA TRP A 8 8.40 1.02 -0.90
C TRP A 8 7.42 2.15 -0.57
N ALA A 9 7.38 3.21 -1.38
CA ALA A 9 6.44 4.31 -1.23
C ALA A 9 4.99 3.84 -1.26
N ALA A 10 4.66 2.93 -2.18
CA ALA A 10 3.33 2.33 -2.28
C ALA A 10 2.90 1.61 -0.99
N LYS A 11 3.75 0.71 -0.49
CA LYS A 11 3.45 -0.07 0.72
C LYS A 11 3.31 0.84 1.95
N GLU A 12 4.17 1.84 2.09
CA GLU A 12 4.09 2.84 3.16
C GLU A 12 2.80 3.66 3.10
N SER A 13 2.40 4.13 1.92
CA SER A 13 1.17 4.90 1.75
C SER A 13 -0.07 4.07 2.11
N VAL A 14 -0.08 2.77 1.79
CA VAL A 14 -1.16 1.85 2.19
C VAL A 14 -1.24 1.71 3.71
N LEU A 15 -0.13 1.45 4.39
CA LEU A 15 -0.13 1.36 5.86
C LEU A 15 -0.67 2.65 6.49
N LYS A 16 -0.20 3.80 6.00
CA LYS A 16 -0.66 5.12 6.49
C LYS A 16 -2.15 5.34 6.26
N ALA A 17 -2.69 4.92 5.11
CA ALA A 17 -4.12 5.02 4.83
C ALA A 17 -4.96 4.15 5.79
N LEU A 18 -4.41 3.05 6.28
CA LEU A 18 -5.01 2.19 7.31
C LEU A 18 -4.77 2.72 8.74
N GLY A 19 -4.22 3.93 8.91
CA GLY A 19 -3.97 4.52 10.23
C GLY A 19 -2.89 3.81 11.06
N VAL A 20 -2.07 2.98 10.39
CA VAL A 20 -1.04 2.15 11.00
C VAL A 20 0.32 2.51 10.41
N GLY A 21 1.34 2.57 11.25
CA GLY A 21 2.72 2.85 10.81
C GLY A 21 3.57 1.60 10.94
N TRP A 22 4.64 1.49 10.14
CA TRP A 22 5.67 0.45 10.28
C TRP A 22 6.06 0.27 11.76
N TRP A 23 6.23 1.36 12.49
CA TRP A 23 6.70 1.41 13.88
C TRP A 23 5.74 0.79 14.90
N ARG A 24 4.49 0.49 14.52
CA ARG A 24 3.47 -0.11 15.40
C ARG A 24 3.36 -1.63 15.27
N GLY A 25 4.37 -2.28 14.70
CA GLY A 25 4.44 -3.75 14.62
C GLY A 25 3.86 -4.36 13.34
N MET A 26 3.49 -3.54 12.36
CA MET A 26 3.09 -4.00 11.03
C MET A 26 4.27 -3.93 10.07
N SER A 27 4.52 -5.03 9.37
CA SER A 27 5.65 -5.13 8.43
C SER A 27 5.20 -4.75 7.02
N LEU A 28 6.06 -4.06 6.25
CA LEU A 28 5.80 -3.86 4.81
C LEU A 28 5.69 -5.17 4.02
N THR A 29 6.14 -6.29 4.57
CA THR A 29 5.94 -7.62 3.97
C THR A 29 4.48 -8.02 3.95
N GLU A 30 3.65 -7.46 4.85
CA GLU A 30 2.21 -7.73 4.95
C GLU A 30 1.38 -6.95 3.91
N VAL A 31 2.01 -6.00 3.22
CA VAL A 31 1.41 -5.27 2.10
C VAL A 31 2.07 -5.72 0.80
N GLU A 32 1.32 -6.40 -0.04
CA GLU A 32 1.77 -6.85 -1.35
C GLU A 32 1.16 -5.96 -2.45
N ILE A 33 2.02 -5.44 -3.34
CA ILE A 33 1.61 -4.65 -4.48
C ILE A 33 1.76 -5.52 -5.72
N ARG A 34 0.64 -5.93 -6.30
CA ARG A 34 0.59 -6.73 -7.53
C ARG A 34 0.20 -5.85 -8.70
N ASN A 35 0.85 -6.00 -9.84
CA ASN A 35 0.41 -5.31 -11.05
C ASN A 35 -0.45 -6.29 -11.86
N GLU A 36 -1.65 -5.86 -12.24
CA GLU A 36 -2.44 -6.61 -13.21
C GLU A 36 -1.80 -6.56 -14.60
N LEU A 37 -2.24 -7.43 -15.51
CA LEU A 37 -1.84 -7.43 -16.92
C LEU A 37 -2.01 -6.06 -17.60
N GLY A 38 -2.95 -5.24 -17.13
CA GLY A 38 -3.18 -3.86 -17.59
C GLY A 38 -2.30 -2.80 -16.93
N GLY A 39 -1.36 -3.17 -16.06
CA GLY A 39 -0.46 -2.24 -15.36
C GLY A 39 -1.06 -1.54 -14.15
N LYS A 40 -2.34 -1.74 -13.84
CA LYS A 40 -2.98 -1.20 -12.64
C LYS A 40 -2.42 -1.91 -11.39
N PRO A 41 -1.90 -1.16 -10.40
CA PRO A 41 -1.45 -1.76 -9.16
C PRO A 41 -2.66 -2.11 -8.27
N GLN A 42 -2.62 -3.30 -7.67
CA GLN A 42 -3.57 -3.83 -6.71
C GLN A 42 -2.90 -4.13 -5.38
N VAL A 43 -3.57 -3.72 -4.31
CA VAL A 43 -3.11 -3.92 -2.94
C VAL A 43 -3.69 -5.23 -2.40
N HIS A 44 -2.81 -6.11 -1.94
CA HIS A 44 -3.17 -7.33 -1.25
C HIS A 44 -2.59 -7.28 0.16
N LEU A 45 -3.45 -7.48 1.16
CA LEU A 45 -3.06 -7.42 2.57
C LEU A 45 -3.09 -8.81 3.19
N CYS A 46 -2.11 -9.10 4.03
CA CYS A 46 -2.09 -10.28 4.88
C CYS A 46 -1.71 -9.91 6.33
N GLY A 47 -1.76 -10.89 7.23
CA GLY A 47 -1.39 -10.70 8.64
C GLY A 47 -2.12 -9.54 9.30
N ALA A 48 -1.39 -8.78 10.12
CA ALA A 48 -1.95 -7.68 10.92
C ALA A 48 -2.51 -6.54 10.05
N ALA A 49 -1.95 -6.29 8.87
CA ALA A 49 -2.44 -5.26 7.95
C ALA A 49 -3.84 -5.60 7.41
N LYS A 50 -4.11 -6.89 7.14
CA LYS A 50 -5.44 -7.35 6.73
C LYS A 50 -6.45 -7.17 7.85
N ASP A 51 -6.09 -7.56 9.07
CA ASP A 51 -6.96 -7.43 10.24
C ASP A 51 -7.30 -5.96 10.53
N ALA A 52 -6.31 -5.06 10.39
CA ALA A 52 -6.52 -3.62 10.52
C ALA A 52 -7.51 -3.08 9.48
N ALA A 53 -7.37 -3.48 8.21
CA ALA A 53 -8.29 -3.07 7.14
C ALA A 53 -9.73 -3.57 7.40
N GLN A 54 -9.88 -4.81 7.88
CA GLN A 54 -11.18 -5.37 8.25
C GLN A 54 -11.82 -4.63 9.43
N ASN A 55 -11.04 -4.34 10.48
CA ASN A 55 -11.51 -3.57 11.64
C ASN A 55 -11.98 -2.16 11.25
N LEU A 56 -11.33 -1.55 10.25
CA LEU A 56 -11.70 -0.24 9.70
C LEU A 56 -12.82 -0.30 8.67
N ARG A 57 -13.31 -1.50 8.33
CA ARG A 57 -14.32 -1.77 7.29
C ARG A 57 -13.92 -1.23 5.92
N VAL A 58 -12.66 -1.41 5.54
CA VAL A 58 -12.16 -1.03 4.23
C VAL A 58 -12.63 -2.05 3.20
N GLY A 59 -13.37 -1.59 2.20
CA GLY A 59 -13.87 -2.42 1.09
C GLY A 59 -12.93 -2.43 -0.11
N ASP A 60 -12.22 -1.32 -0.37
CA ASP A 60 -11.24 -1.22 -1.46
C ASP A 60 -10.10 -0.26 -1.11
N ILE A 61 -8.93 -0.48 -1.72
CA ILE A 61 -7.75 0.40 -1.59
C ILE A 61 -7.26 0.76 -2.98
N MET A 62 -7.51 2.01 -3.38
CA MET A 62 -6.99 2.55 -4.64
C MET A 62 -5.55 3.02 -4.43
N LEU A 63 -4.69 2.73 -5.40
CA LEU A 63 -3.26 3.05 -5.32
C LEU A 63 -2.77 3.68 -6.63
N SER A 64 -1.99 4.74 -6.50
CA SER A 64 -1.23 5.34 -7.60
C SER A 64 0.24 5.50 -7.21
N ILE A 65 1.14 5.21 -8.15
CA ILE A 65 2.60 5.23 -7.94
C ILE A 65 3.21 6.11 -9.04
N ALA A 66 4.07 7.04 -8.65
CA ALA A 66 4.86 7.84 -9.57
C ALA A 66 6.31 7.91 -9.10
N HIS A 67 7.25 7.92 -10.03
CA HIS A 67 8.66 8.08 -9.71
C HIS A 67 9.40 8.87 -10.79
N CYS A 68 10.52 9.44 -10.39
CA CYS A 68 11.52 10.02 -11.27
C CYS A 68 12.90 9.61 -10.76
N ARG A 69 13.94 10.01 -11.50
CA ARG A 69 15.35 9.80 -11.13
C ARG A 69 15.67 10.13 -9.67
N ALA A 70 15.03 11.16 -9.10
CA ALA A 70 15.38 11.71 -7.80
C ALA A 70 14.52 11.18 -6.64
N TYR A 71 13.25 10.83 -6.88
CA TYR A 71 12.34 10.38 -5.83
C TYR A 71 11.20 9.52 -6.37
N ALA A 72 10.55 8.80 -5.45
CA ALA A 72 9.32 8.07 -5.71
C ALA A 72 8.22 8.53 -4.74
N THR A 73 6.99 8.60 -5.22
CA THR A 73 5.80 8.94 -4.45
C THR A 73 4.69 7.94 -4.74
N ALA A 74 3.80 7.77 -3.77
CA ALA A 74 2.61 6.96 -3.94
C ALA A 74 1.45 7.53 -3.13
N TYR A 75 0.24 7.39 -3.68
CA TYR A 75 -0.98 7.83 -3.05
C TYR A 75 -1.91 6.63 -2.88
N ALA A 76 -2.39 6.41 -1.66
CA ALA A 76 -3.31 5.33 -1.32
C ALA A 76 -4.60 5.91 -0.74
N LEU A 77 -5.74 5.43 -1.21
CA LEU A 77 -7.07 5.79 -0.74
C LEU A 77 -7.79 4.52 -0.27
N ALA A 78 -8.02 4.41 1.04
CA ALA A 78 -8.82 3.34 1.62
C ALA A 78 -10.30 3.77 1.65
N VAL A 79 -11.14 3.05 0.92
CA VAL A 79 -12.57 3.31 0.81
C VAL A 79 -13.31 2.39 1.78
N ARG A 80 -14.17 2.95 2.63
CA ARG A 80 -15.02 2.15 3.52
C ARG A 80 -16.14 1.47 2.73
N GLY A 81 -16.37 0.20 3.03
CA GLY A 81 -17.49 -0.61 2.55
C GLY A 81 -18.65 -0.65 3.54
#